data_AF-A0A3A0F5Q3-F1
#
_entry.id   AF-A0A3A0F5Q3-F1
#
_cell.length_a   1.000
_cell.length_b   1.000
_cell.length_c   1.000
_cell.angle_alpha   90.00
_cell.angle_beta   90.00
_cell.angle_gamma   90.00
#
_symmetry.space_group_name_H-M   'P 1'
#
loop_
_entity.id
_entity.type
_entity.pdbx_description
1 polymer ?
#
loop_
_entity_poly.entity_id
_entity_poly.type
_entity_poly.pdbx_seq_one_letter_code
_entity_poly.pdbx_strand_id
1 'polypeptide(L)'
;MDSTLTSAASRGGGRRFDVCNGDADGLCSVVQWRLHEPAAATLVTGLKREIALLGRVPARAGDEVLVCDLSMQRNRDALIRLLDRGVRVRYFDHHAAGEVPTHPGLEAHIDPASGVCTSILVDRCLDGRFRAWAVVGAFGDNLRGPAARLAAQIGLGAGDCERLRRLGEAINYNAYGDDERDVHIAPAQLYGLMVRYRDPLGFLEREPVAREIDALRRADLAEAMKRGPWWEDDGGAVYLLPDAPWSRRVIGALANELASAAPRRAHAVARRGAGDVLAVSVRAPIEAPGGAHELCRRFGGAGRERAAGIDAMPADRLDAFVQAFARMRWGEQARPGERAATEGDAK
;
A
#
# COMPACT_ATOMS: atom_id res chain seq x y z
N MET A 1 17.15 56.17 22.07
CA MET A 1 18.08 56.12 20.93
C MET A 1 19.33 55.46 21.47
N ASP A 2 19.71 54.23 21.18
CA ASP A 2 19.27 53.23 20.21
C ASP A 2 19.70 51.88 20.82
N SER A 3 18.78 50.92 20.95
CA SER A 3 19.07 49.60 21.53
C SER A 3 19.21 48.63 20.38
N THR A 4 20.45 48.36 19.97
CA THR A 4 20.77 47.32 19.00
C THR A 4 20.57 45.95 19.64
N LEU A 5 19.32 45.48 19.59
CA LEU A 5 18.99 44.06 19.65
C LEU A 5 19.50 43.42 18.37
N THR A 6 20.68 42.82 18.47
CA THR A 6 21.23 41.88 17.50
C THR A 6 20.21 40.77 17.30
N SER A 7 19.46 40.87 16.21
CA SER A 7 18.66 39.79 15.65
C SER A 7 19.56 38.57 15.48
N ALA A 8 19.37 37.57 16.32
CA ALA A 8 19.90 36.25 16.09
C ALA A 8 19.22 35.71 14.83
N ALA A 9 19.89 35.90 13.69
CA ALA A 9 19.55 35.23 12.46
C ALA A 9 19.37 33.73 12.76
N SER A 10 18.17 33.22 12.52
CA SER A 10 17.91 31.79 12.56
C SER A 10 18.92 31.12 11.63
N ARG A 11 19.75 30.23 12.18
CA ARG A 11 20.56 29.32 11.37
C ARG A 11 19.57 28.54 10.49
N GLY A 12 19.60 28.80 9.19
CA GLY A 12 18.62 28.31 8.22
C GLY A 12 18.59 26.79 8.16
N GLY A 13 17.68 26.16 8.89
CA GLY A 13 17.30 24.78 8.68
C GLY A 13 16.40 24.70 7.45
N GLY A 14 16.77 23.86 6.47
CA GLY A 14 15.92 23.57 5.32
C GLY A 14 14.55 23.00 5.74
N ARG A 15 13.55 23.14 4.88
CA ARG A 15 12.21 22.57 5.11
C ARG A 15 12.25 21.06 5.01
N ARG A 16 11.30 20.41 5.69
CA ARG A 16 11.12 18.95 5.66
C ARG A 16 9.80 18.59 4.99
N PHE A 17 9.83 17.57 4.15
CA PHE A 17 8.64 17.02 3.50
C PHE A 17 8.54 15.53 3.81
N ASP A 18 7.34 15.09 4.16
CA ASP A 18 7.01 13.67 4.31
C ASP A 18 6.11 13.28 3.15
N VAL A 19 6.53 12.29 2.36
CA VAL A 19 5.81 11.87 1.16
C VAL A 19 5.46 10.40 1.29
N CYS A 20 4.18 10.06 1.33
CA CYS A 20 3.79 8.67 1.49
C CYS A 20 2.45 8.32 0.87
N ASN A 21 2.26 7.03 0.56
CA ASN A 21 0.93 6.49 0.30
C ASN A 21 0.02 6.75 1.51
N GLY A 22 -1.26 7.04 1.27
CA GLY A 22 -2.24 7.27 2.34
C GLY A 22 -2.81 6.01 2.96
N ASP A 23 -2.34 4.83 2.56
CA ASP A 23 -2.70 3.57 3.19
C ASP A 23 -1.96 3.31 4.52
N ALA A 24 -2.23 2.14 5.10
CA ALA A 24 -1.66 1.78 6.39
C ALA A 24 -0.13 1.70 6.36
N ASP A 25 0.48 1.23 5.27
CA ASP A 25 1.92 1.04 5.23
C ASP A 25 2.65 2.38 5.12
N GLY A 26 2.21 3.24 4.21
CA GLY A 26 2.74 4.59 4.06
C GLY A 26 2.56 5.46 5.32
N LEU A 27 1.34 5.51 5.87
CA LEU A 27 1.07 6.34 7.06
C LEU A 27 1.80 5.84 8.31
N CYS A 28 1.81 4.53 8.58
CA CYS A 28 2.50 3.98 9.75
C CYS A 28 4.02 4.18 9.64
N SER A 29 4.60 4.12 8.45
CA SER A 29 6.02 4.40 8.20
C SER A 29 6.40 5.83 8.60
N VAL A 30 5.61 6.83 8.18
CA VAL A 30 5.87 8.23 8.54
C VAL A 30 5.64 8.48 10.03
N VAL A 31 4.62 7.87 10.64
CA VAL A 31 4.39 7.96 12.09
C VAL A 31 5.59 7.42 12.87
N GLN A 32 6.11 6.25 12.52
CA GLN A 32 7.32 5.70 13.14
C GLN A 32 8.50 6.66 13.05
N TRP A 33 8.74 7.24 11.86
CA TRP A 33 9.83 8.18 11.65
C TRP A 33 9.66 9.46 12.48
N ARG A 34 8.46 10.06 12.50
CA ARG A 34 8.23 11.34 13.19
C ARG A 34 8.11 11.20 14.70
N LEU A 35 7.79 10.02 15.21
CA LEU A 35 7.96 9.71 16.64
C LEU A 35 9.44 9.55 17.03
N HIS A 36 10.29 9.07 16.11
CA HIS A 36 11.74 8.96 16.32
C HIS A 36 12.45 10.32 16.22
N GLU A 37 12.14 11.06 15.16
CA GLU A 37 12.71 12.35 14.82
C GLU A 37 11.58 13.39 14.69
N PRO A 38 11.10 13.94 15.82
CA PRO A 38 10.05 14.95 15.84
C PRO A 38 10.48 16.17 15.04
N ALA A 39 9.66 16.55 14.06
CA ALA A 39 9.92 17.71 13.23
C ALA A 39 8.64 18.26 12.62
N ALA A 40 8.60 19.57 12.40
CA ALA A 40 7.60 20.17 11.52
C ALA A 40 7.93 19.78 10.07
N ALA A 41 7.10 18.94 9.47
CA ALA A 41 7.22 18.52 8.08
C ALA A 41 5.91 18.74 7.34
N THR A 42 5.99 19.15 6.08
CA THR A 42 4.83 19.22 5.20
C THR A 42 4.54 17.82 4.66
N LEU A 43 3.39 17.26 5.03
CA LEU A 43 2.93 15.99 4.50
C LEU A 43 2.40 16.15 3.07
N VAL A 44 2.84 15.28 2.17
CA VAL A 44 2.34 15.08 0.82
C VAL A 44 1.88 13.63 0.72
N THR A 45 0.58 13.42 0.88
CA THR A 45 -0.06 12.09 0.79
C THR A 45 -1.27 12.15 -0.15
N GLY A 46 -1.91 11.00 -0.38
CA GLY A 46 -3.09 10.85 -1.22
C GLY A 46 -3.74 9.49 -1.03
N LEU A 47 -4.80 9.22 -1.77
CA LEU A 47 -5.47 7.91 -1.77
C LEU A 47 -4.56 6.81 -2.32
N LYS A 48 -4.94 5.55 -2.11
CA LYS A 48 -4.09 4.38 -2.37
C LYS A 48 -3.54 4.29 -3.79
N ARG A 49 -4.29 4.78 -4.78
CA ARG A 49 -3.89 4.77 -6.21
C ARG A 49 -3.15 6.03 -6.65
N GLU A 50 -3.03 7.04 -5.78
CA GLU A 50 -2.19 8.21 -6.02
C GLU A 50 -0.73 7.89 -5.69
N ILE A 51 -0.04 7.25 -6.63
CA ILE A 51 1.30 6.68 -6.38
C ILE A 51 2.48 7.52 -6.91
N ALA A 52 2.21 8.62 -7.60
CA ALA A 52 3.22 9.53 -8.19
C ALA A 52 3.37 10.85 -7.38
N LEU A 53 3.37 10.73 -6.05
CA LEU A 53 3.27 11.88 -5.14
C LEU A 53 4.54 12.73 -5.05
N LEU A 54 5.71 12.14 -5.33
CA LEU A 54 6.98 12.85 -5.20
C LEU A 54 7.07 14.06 -6.15
N GLY A 55 6.35 14.02 -7.27
CA GLY A 55 6.23 15.13 -8.22
C GLY A 55 5.55 16.39 -7.65
N ARG A 56 4.82 16.26 -6.53
CA ARG A 56 4.10 17.37 -5.87
C ARG A 56 4.97 18.16 -4.90
N VAL A 57 6.23 17.75 -4.66
CA VAL A 57 7.09 18.31 -3.61
C VAL A 57 7.83 19.56 -4.09
N PRO A 58 7.58 20.76 -3.51
CA PRO A 58 8.23 22.01 -3.90
C PRO A 58 9.54 22.26 -3.11
N ALA A 59 10.28 21.19 -2.78
CA ALA A 59 11.55 21.28 -2.04
C ALA A 59 12.63 22.00 -2.86
N ARG A 60 13.61 22.61 -2.19
CA ARG A 60 14.74 23.37 -2.76
C ARG A 60 16.05 22.89 -2.14
N ALA A 61 17.18 23.37 -2.65
CA ALA A 61 18.51 23.04 -2.11
C ALA A 61 18.56 23.22 -0.58
N GLY A 62 19.04 22.19 0.12
CA GLY A 62 19.12 22.16 1.59
C GLY A 62 17.87 21.65 2.30
N ASP A 63 16.73 21.49 1.61
CA ASP A 63 15.53 20.82 2.15
C ASP A 63 15.74 19.30 2.25
N GLU A 64 14.92 18.63 3.05
CA GLU A 64 14.92 17.17 3.25
C GLU A 64 13.57 16.56 2.89
N VAL A 65 13.59 15.39 2.26
CA VAL A 65 12.39 14.64 1.86
C VAL A 65 12.49 13.22 2.39
N LEU A 66 11.52 12.82 3.21
CA LEU A 66 11.27 11.42 3.56
C LEU A 66 10.24 10.87 2.58
N VAL A 67 10.53 9.74 1.94
CA VAL A 67 9.61 9.04 1.04
C VAL A 67 9.34 7.65 1.60
N CYS A 68 8.07 7.31 1.79
CA CYS A 68 7.63 6.01 2.33
C CYS A 68 6.55 5.40 1.44
N ASP A 69 6.72 4.14 1.07
CA ASP A 69 5.70 3.33 0.39
C ASP A 69 5.24 3.89 -0.96
N LEU A 70 6.20 4.35 -1.75
CA LEU A 70 5.94 4.79 -3.11
C LEU A 70 6.96 4.13 -4.02
N SER A 71 6.50 3.52 -5.10
CA SER A 71 7.41 2.90 -6.06
C SER A 71 8.44 3.91 -6.55
N MET A 72 9.72 3.62 -6.28
CA MET A 72 10.83 4.43 -6.78
C MET A 72 10.81 4.49 -8.32
N GLN A 73 10.47 3.39 -8.99
CA GLN A 73 10.35 3.35 -10.45
C GLN A 73 9.31 4.35 -10.97
N ARG A 74 8.15 4.47 -10.30
CA ARG A 74 7.09 5.42 -10.67
C ARG A 74 7.45 6.87 -10.36
N ASN A 75 8.33 7.09 -9.39
CA ASN A 75 8.73 8.42 -8.93
C ASN A 75 10.14 8.83 -9.38
N ARG A 76 10.79 8.05 -10.27
CA ARG A 76 12.21 8.21 -10.63
C ARG A 76 12.52 9.62 -11.12
N ASP A 77 11.75 10.13 -12.06
CA ASP A 77 12.01 11.46 -12.64
C ASP A 77 11.88 12.56 -11.59
N ALA A 78 10.90 12.43 -10.68
CA ALA A 78 10.75 13.37 -9.58
C ALA A 78 11.92 13.27 -8.58
N LEU A 79 12.38 12.05 -8.28
CA LEU A 79 13.52 11.80 -7.41
C LEU A 79 14.79 12.44 -7.98
N ILE A 80 15.13 12.18 -9.24
CA ILE A 80 16.32 12.76 -9.89
C ILE A 80 16.25 14.29 -9.87
N ARG A 81 15.11 14.90 -10.23
CA ARG A 81 14.93 16.36 -10.16
C ARG A 81 15.16 16.94 -8.76
N LEU A 82 14.79 16.23 -7.70
CA LEU A 82 15.04 16.69 -6.32
C LEU A 82 16.54 16.60 -5.98
N LEU A 83 17.17 15.46 -6.29
CA LEU A 83 18.59 15.22 -6.03
C LEU A 83 19.49 16.22 -6.77
N ASP A 84 19.22 16.48 -8.05
CA ASP A 84 19.95 17.45 -8.88
C ASP A 84 19.87 18.88 -8.34
N ARG A 85 18.81 19.19 -7.57
CA ARG A 85 18.60 20.49 -6.91
C ARG A 85 19.25 20.57 -5.53
N GLY A 86 20.00 19.56 -5.11
CA GLY A 86 20.66 19.51 -3.80
C GLY A 86 19.71 19.23 -2.62
N VAL A 87 18.58 18.56 -2.88
CA VAL A 87 17.67 18.06 -1.84
C VAL A 87 18.21 16.74 -1.30
N ARG A 88 18.16 16.55 0.03
CA ARG A 88 18.43 15.24 0.63
C ARG A 88 17.16 14.41 0.64
N VAL A 89 17.22 13.18 0.13
CA VAL A 89 16.09 12.27 0.06
C VAL A 89 16.41 10.99 0.82
N ARG A 90 15.58 10.64 1.79
CA ARG A 90 15.55 9.33 2.46
C ARG A 90 14.36 8.56 1.93
N TYR A 91 14.59 7.36 1.41
CA TYR A 91 13.60 6.61 0.66
C TYR A 91 13.44 5.21 1.24
N PHE A 92 12.24 4.87 1.73
CA PHE A 92 11.87 3.53 2.15
C PHE A 92 10.80 3.00 1.20
N ASP A 93 11.07 1.86 0.56
CA ASP A 93 10.10 1.24 -0.33
C ASP A 93 10.37 -0.27 -0.48
N HIS A 94 9.29 -1.01 -0.66
CA HIS A 94 9.29 -2.46 -0.82
C HIS A 94 8.81 -2.90 -2.22
N HIS A 95 8.54 -1.96 -3.12
CA HIS A 95 8.26 -2.27 -4.51
C HIS A 95 9.57 -2.55 -5.28
N ALA A 96 9.45 -3.20 -6.43
CA ALA A 96 10.58 -3.30 -7.35
C ALA A 96 11.00 -1.89 -7.79
N ALA A 97 12.25 -1.51 -7.50
CA ALA A 97 12.79 -0.19 -7.80
C ALA A 97 13.51 -0.12 -9.17
N GLY A 98 13.87 -1.26 -9.75
CA GLY A 98 14.82 -1.31 -10.85
C GLY A 98 16.22 -0.89 -10.39
N GLU A 99 16.96 -0.16 -11.23
CA GLU A 99 18.26 0.40 -10.85
C GLU A 99 18.08 1.60 -9.90
N VAL A 100 18.60 1.48 -8.68
CA VAL A 100 18.60 2.58 -7.71
C VAL A 100 19.69 3.61 -8.09
N PRO A 101 19.36 4.92 -8.23
CA PRO A 101 20.36 5.93 -8.57
C PRO A 101 21.47 6.03 -7.51
N THR A 102 22.72 6.19 -7.94
CA THR A 102 23.83 6.50 -7.04
C THR A 102 23.96 8.01 -6.92
N HIS A 103 23.64 8.58 -5.76
CA HIS A 103 23.74 10.02 -5.50
C HIS A 103 24.02 10.29 -4.02
N PRO A 104 24.93 11.22 -3.65
CA PRO A 104 25.28 11.49 -2.25
C PRO A 104 24.13 12.05 -1.41
N GLY A 105 23.13 12.65 -2.07
CA GLY A 105 21.91 13.14 -1.44
C GLY A 105 20.81 12.08 -1.28
N LEU A 106 21.02 10.82 -1.72
CA LEU A 106 20.04 9.76 -1.62
C LEU A 106 20.46 8.71 -0.58
N GLU A 107 19.59 8.48 0.39
CA GLU A 107 19.65 7.32 1.27
C GLU A 107 18.46 6.40 0.95
N ALA A 108 18.73 5.26 0.31
CA ALA A 108 17.69 4.34 -0.14
C ALA A 108 17.69 3.03 0.65
N HIS A 109 16.53 2.68 1.18
CA HIS A 109 16.21 1.44 1.89
C HIS A 109 15.17 0.67 1.09
N ILE A 110 15.64 -0.23 0.22
CA ILE A 110 14.78 -0.95 -0.74
C ILE A 110 14.87 -2.45 -0.51
N ASP A 111 13.74 -3.11 -0.28
CA ASP A 111 13.65 -4.56 -0.11
C ASP A 111 12.35 -5.11 -0.75
N PRO A 112 12.42 -5.70 -1.96
CA PRO A 112 11.25 -6.20 -2.66
C PRO A 112 10.77 -7.57 -2.17
N ALA A 113 11.32 -8.12 -1.08
CA ALA A 113 10.93 -9.43 -0.58
C ALA A 113 9.44 -9.48 -0.22
N SER A 114 8.77 -10.59 -0.56
CA SER A 114 7.32 -10.77 -0.39
C SER A 114 6.81 -10.69 1.06
N GLY A 115 7.71 -10.76 2.04
CA GLY A 115 7.40 -10.68 3.47
C GLY A 115 7.75 -9.34 4.11
N VAL A 116 8.02 -8.31 3.30
CA VAL A 116 8.47 -6.99 3.75
C VAL A 116 7.52 -5.91 3.23
N CYS A 117 7.19 -4.97 4.11
CA CYS A 117 6.53 -3.71 3.81
C CYS A 117 7.36 -2.53 4.31
N THR A 118 7.04 -1.33 3.86
CA THR A 118 7.77 -0.10 4.19
C THR A 118 7.82 0.12 5.70
N SER A 119 6.73 -0.17 6.41
CA SER A 119 6.65 -0.05 7.86
C SER A 119 7.64 -0.97 8.57
N ILE A 120 7.93 -2.15 7.99
CA ILE A 120 8.96 -3.08 8.49
C ILE A 120 10.36 -2.54 8.20
N LEU A 121 10.57 -1.90 7.05
CA LEU A 121 11.86 -1.27 6.73
C LEU A 121 12.18 -0.13 7.69
N VAL A 122 11.18 0.71 7.98
CA VAL A 122 11.33 1.76 8.99
C VAL A 122 11.54 1.17 10.38
N ASP A 123 10.81 0.11 10.77
CA ASP A 123 11.03 -0.58 12.06
C ASP A 123 12.47 -1.05 12.24
N ARG A 124 13.02 -1.69 11.20
CA ARG A 124 14.41 -2.18 11.18
C ARG A 124 15.41 -1.03 11.29
N CYS A 125 15.19 0.05 10.54
CA CYS A 125 16.05 1.24 10.57
C CYS A 125 16.04 1.93 11.95
N LEU A 126 14.94 1.81 12.69
CA LEU A 126 14.75 2.45 14.00
C LEU A 126 14.95 1.48 15.18
N ASP A 127 15.55 0.31 14.95
CA ASP A 127 15.81 -0.73 15.95
C ASP A 127 14.57 -1.15 16.75
N GLY A 128 13.38 -1.15 16.14
CA GLY A 128 12.15 -1.58 16.80
C GLY A 128 11.50 -0.60 17.77
N ARG A 129 11.98 0.64 17.86
CA ARG A 129 11.53 1.63 18.85
C ARG A 129 10.01 1.91 18.84
N PHE A 130 9.37 1.69 17.69
CA PHE A 130 7.93 1.93 17.47
C PHE A 130 7.25 0.71 16.80
N ARG A 131 7.73 -0.51 17.10
CA ARG A 131 7.32 -1.74 16.42
C ARG A 131 5.82 -2.02 16.42
N ALA A 132 5.07 -1.52 17.39
CA ALA A 132 3.61 -1.63 17.37
C ALA A 132 2.99 -0.93 16.15
N TRP A 133 3.50 0.21 15.71
CA TRP A 133 3.08 0.85 14.46
C TRP A 133 3.51 0.06 13.23
N ALA A 134 4.68 -0.59 13.27
CA ALA A 134 5.10 -1.51 12.21
C ALA A 134 4.18 -2.72 12.06
N VAL A 135 3.69 -3.27 13.18
CA VAL A 135 2.68 -4.34 13.21
C VAL A 135 1.39 -3.89 12.52
N VAL A 136 0.91 -2.67 12.82
CA VAL A 136 -0.29 -2.09 12.19
C VAL A 136 -0.10 -1.96 10.67
N GLY A 137 1.00 -1.36 10.23
CA GLY A 137 1.32 -1.21 8.81
C GLY A 137 1.41 -2.57 8.08
N ALA A 138 2.10 -3.54 8.68
CA ALA A 138 2.23 -4.88 8.11
C ALA A 138 0.90 -5.63 8.01
N PHE A 139 -0.01 -5.49 8.99
CA PHE A 139 -1.36 -6.04 8.86
C PHE A 139 -2.18 -5.33 7.78
N GLY A 140 -2.06 -4.01 7.67
CA GLY A 140 -2.73 -3.22 6.63
C GLY A 140 -2.28 -3.59 5.21
N ASP A 141 -1.00 -3.94 5.04
CA ASP A 141 -0.44 -4.48 3.79
C ASP A 141 -0.70 -6.00 3.62
N ASN A 142 -1.58 -6.57 4.45
CA ASN A 142 -1.98 -7.98 4.42
C ASN A 142 -0.83 -8.98 4.65
N LEU A 143 0.24 -8.56 5.32
CA LEU A 143 1.38 -9.40 5.72
C LEU A 143 1.16 -10.03 7.09
N ARG A 144 0.10 -10.85 7.23
CA ARG A 144 -0.33 -11.44 8.52
C ARG A 144 0.79 -12.18 9.27
N GLY A 145 1.56 -13.01 8.56
CA GLY A 145 2.67 -13.76 9.16
C GLY A 145 3.80 -12.87 9.69
N PRO A 146 4.38 -11.99 8.86
CA PRO A 146 5.34 -10.98 9.32
C PRO A 146 4.83 -10.12 10.49
N ALA A 147 3.60 -9.61 10.42
CA ALA A 147 3.01 -8.79 11.47
C ALA A 147 2.89 -9.54 12.80
N ALA A 148 2.42 -10.80 12.79
CA ALA A 148 2.32 -11.63 13.98
C ALA A 148 3.69 -11.91 14.64
N ARG A 149 4.75 -12.08 13.84
CA ARG A 149 6.12 -12.24 14.38
C ARG A 149 6.62 -10.96 15.06
N LEU A 150 6.37 -9.79 14.46
CA LEU A 150 6.73 -8.51 15.07
C LEU A 150 5.96 -8.26 16.37
N ALA A 151 4.67 -8.59 16.40
CA ALA A 151 3.83 -8.50 17.58
C ALA A 151 4.36 -9.39 18.72
N ALA A 152 4.76 -10.63 18.42
CA ALA A 152 5.35 -11.54 19.40
C ALA A 152 6.67 -11.01 19.98
N GLN A 153 7.50 -10.34 19.17
CA GLN A 153 8.78 -9.77 19.63
C GLN A 153 8.63 -8.63 20.66
N ILE A 154 7.48 -7.98 20.71
CA ILE A 154 7.16 -6.98 21.75
C ILE A 154 6.24 -7.53 22.86
N GLY A 155 6.01 -8.84 22.89
CA GLY A 155 5.18 -9.49 23.90
C GLY A 155 3.69 -9.15 23.79
N LEU A 156 3.20 -8.77 22.62
CA LEU A 156 1.80 -8.39 22.44
C LEU A 156 0.87 -9.60 22.61
N GLY A 157 -0.12 -9.49 23.50
CA GLY A 157 -1.12 -10.53 23.69
C GLY A 157 -2.02 -10.71 22.45
N ALA A 158 -2.66 -11.88 22.33
CA ALA A 158 -3.50 -12.20 21.17
C ALA A 158 -4.64 -11.20 20.95
N GLY A 159 -5.27 -10.70 22.02
CA GLY A 159 -6.33 -9.70 21.94
C GLY A 159 -5.86 -8.36 21.37
N ASP A 160 -4.71 -7.87 21.82
CA ASP A 160 -4.16 -6.61 21.30
C ASP A 160 -3.58 -6.77 19.90
N CYS A 161 -3.00 -7.92 19.57
CA CYS A 161 -2.57 -8.25 18.21
C CYS A 161 -3.75 -8.19 17.23
N GLU A 162 -4.89 -8.75 17.61
CA GLU A 162 -6.13 -8.68 16.84
C GLU A 162 -6.68 -7.24 16.71
N ARG A 163 -6.59 -6.43 17.79
CA ARG A 163 -6.95 -5.00 17.74
C ARG A 163 -6.06 -4.24 16.75
N LEU A 164 -4.75 -4.46 16.77
CA LEU A 164 -3.81 -3.84 15.83
C LEU A 164 -4.01 -4.32 14.39
N ARG A 165 -4.38 -5.60 14.19
CA ARG A 165 -4.75 -6.11 12.87
C ARG A 165 -5.94 -5.36 12.30
N ARG A 166 -7.02 -5.22 13.07
CA ARG A 166 -8.22 -4.47 12.64
C ARG A 166 -7.90 -3.02 12.35
N LEU A 167 -7.04 -2.39 13.17
CA LEU A 167 -6.58 -1.03 12.90
C LEU A 167 -5.87 -0.92 11.55
N GLY A 168 -4.91 -1.81 11.27
CA GLY A 168 -4.19 -1.81 10.00
C GLY A 168 -5.11 -2.00 8.80
N GLU A 169 -6.03 -2.97 8.88
CA GLU A 169 -7.02 -3.24 7.84
C GLU A 169 -7.99 -2.07 7.64
N ALA A 170 -8.41 -1.40 8.72
CA ALA A 170 -9.26 -0.23 8.67
C ALA A 170 -8.56 0.95 7.98
N ILE A 171 -7.32 1.28 8.37
CA ILE A 171 -6.55 2.37 7.75
C ILE A 171 -6.34 2.08 6.26
N ASN A 172 -5.94 0.85 5.91
CA ASN A 172 -5.73 0.47 4.50
C ASN A 172 -7.03 0.57 3.68
N TYR A 173 -8.16 0.13 4.24
CA TYR A 173 -9.48 0.28 3.63
C TYR A 173 -9.85 1.75 3.40
N ASN A 174 -9.58 2.62 4.38
CA ASN A 174 -9.86 4.05 4.29
C ASN A 174 -9.02 4.77 3.22
N ALA A 175 -7.98 4.16 2.68
CA ALA A 175 -7.21 4.75 1.59
C ALA A 175 -7.80 4.46 0.20
N TYR A 176 -8.78 3.56 0.08
CA TYR A 176 -9.38 3.22 -1.21
C TYR A 176 -10.53 4.18 -1.56
N GLY A 177 -10.35 4.98 -2.59
CA GLY A 177 -11.36 5.86 -3.18
C GLY A 177 -10.89 6.35 -4.56
N ASP A 178 -11.80 6.93 -5.33
CA ASP A 178 -11.45 7.70 -6.53
C ASP A 178 -11.32 9.19 -6.20
N ASP A 179 -11.98 9.65 -5.14
CA ASP A 179 -11.94 11.02 -4.60
C ASP A 179 -11.92 10.98 -3.07
N GLU A 180 -11.35 11.99 -2.40
CA GLU A 180 -11.29 12.03 -0.92
C GLU A 180 -12.69 12.01 -0.26
N ARG A 181 -13.74 12.43 -0.98
CA ARG A 181 -15.14 12.31 -0.54
C ARG A 181 -15.63 10.86 -0.46
N ASP A 182 -14.94 9.91 -1.10
CA ASP A 182 -15.28 8.49 -0.99
C ASP A 182 -14.85 7.89 0.35
N VAL A 183 -13.83 8.45 1.02
CA VAL A 183 -13.24 7.88 2.23
C VAL A 183 -13.86 8.47 3.49
N HIS A 184 -13.74 7.80 4.63
CA HIS A 184 -14.30 8.30 5.89
C HIS A 184 -13.56 9.56 6.37
N ILE A 185 -12.24 9.56 6.22
CA ILE A 185 -11.36 10.65 6.61
C ILE A 185 -10.20 10.74 5.61
N ALA A 186 -9.80 11.95 5.22
CA ALA A 186 -8.67 12.13 4.32
C ALA A 186 -7.38 11.59 4.97
N PRO A 187 -6.48 10.90 4.23
CA PRO A 187 -5.25 10.32 4.79
C PRO A 187 -4.38 11.33 5.55
N ALA A 188 -4.31 12.58 5.08
CA ALA A 188 -3.57 13.65 5.75
C ALA A 188 -4.16 14.01 7.13
N GLN A 189 -5.48 14.00 7.26
CA GLN A 189 -6.16 14.25 8.53
C GLN A 189 -5.98 13.07 9.48
N LEU A 190 -6.10 11.84 8.97
CA LEU A 190 -5.89 10.62 9.75
C LEU A 190 -4.46 10.54 10.30
N TYR A 191 -3.45 10.82 9.48
CA TYR A 191 -2.06 10.95 9.91
C TYR A 191 -1.90 11.93 11.08
N GLY A 192 -2.52 13.11 10.97
CA GLY A 192 -2.45 14.14 12.00
C GLY A 192 -3.01 13.70 13.36
N LEU A 193 -3.91 12.72 13.39
CA LEU A 193 -4.37 12.06 14.61
C LEU A 193 -3.39 10.98 15.06
N MET A 194 -2.96 10.09 14.15
CA MET A 194 -2.08 8.95 14.45
C MET A 194 -0.75 9.38 15.08
N VAL A 195 -0.09 10.40 14.53
CA VAL A 195 1.25 10.83 14.96
C VAL A 195 1.31 11.36 16.39
N ARG A 196 0.16 11.67 17.00
CA ARG A 196 0.05 12.11 18.41
C ARG A 196 0.28 10.96 19.40
N TYR A 197 0.25 9.73 18.91
CA TYR A 197 0.26 8.54 19.75
C TYR A 197 1.54 7.74 19.51
N ARG A 198 2.35 7.62 20.57
CA ARG A 198 3.49 6.72 20.57
C ARG A 198 3.08 5.26 20.36
N ASP A 199 1.96 4.87 20.94
CA ASP A 199 1.41 3.51 20.90
C ASP A 199 0.06 3.50 20.17
N PRO A 200 -0.11 2.68 19.11
CA PRO A 200 -1.38 2.56 18.39
C PRO A 200 -2.55 2.03 19.24
N LEU A 201 -2.30 1.31 20.35
CA LEU A 201 -3.38 0.93 21.27
C LEU A 201 -3.99 2.16 21.95
N GLY A 202 -3.16 3.14 22.32
CA GLY A 202 -3.62 4.42 22.85
C GLY A 202 -4.43 5.22 21.83
N PHE A 203 -4.07 5.15 20.54
CA PHE A 203 -4.85 5.74 19.45
C PHE A 203 -6.25 5.09 19.37
N LEU A 204 -6.35 3.76 19.39
CA LEU A 204 -7.62 3.02 19.36
C LEU A 204 -8.54 3.32 20.55
N GLU A 205 -7.96 3.65 21.70
CA GLU A 205 -8.69 3.94 22.93
C GLU A 205 -9.30 5.34 22.92
N ARG A 206 -8.56 6.33 22.40
CA ARG A 206 -8.90 7.75 22.53
C ARG A 206 -9.52 8.36 21.28
N GLU A 207 -9.19 7.84 20.10
CA GLU A 207 -9.71 8.36 18.84
C GLU A 207 -10.86 7.46 18.34
N PRO A 208 -12.10 7.98 18.21
CA PRO A 208 -13.23 7.20 17.72
C PRO A 208 -13.08 6.80 16.24
N VAL A 209 -12.31 7.57 15.46
CA VAL A 209 -12.15 7.43 14.01
C VAL A 209 -11.79 6.01 13.58
N ALA A 210 -10.94 5.31 14.34
CA ALA A 210 -10.54 3.94 14.00
C ALA A 210 -11.73 2.97 14.05
N ARG A 211 -12.62 3.12 15.05
CA ARG A 211 -13.82 2.28 15.20
C ARG A 211 -14.87 2.64 14.16
N GLU A 212 -14.99 3.92 13.80
CA GLU A 212 -15.88 4.40 12.74
C GLU A 212 -15.49 3.82 11.38
N ILE A 213 -14.21 3.89 11.03
CA ILE A 213 -13.68 3.29 9.79
C ILE A 213 -13.93 1.78 9.78
N ASP A 214 -13.66 1.07 10.88
CA ASP A 214 -13.89 -0.38 10.95
C ASP A 214 -15.38 -0.75 10.83
N ALA A 215 -16.28 0.04 11.44
CA ALA A 215 -17.71 -0.16 11.31
C ALA A 215 -18.17 0.03 9.86
N LEU A 216 -17.70 1.09 9.18
CA LEU A 216 -18.00 1.34 7.78
C LEU A 216 -17.46 0.21 6.88
N ARG A 217 -16.21 -0.22 7.11
CA ARG A 217 -15.60 -1.36 6.41
C ARG A 217 -16.43 -2.63 6.52
N ARG A 218 -16.91 -2.96 7.74
CA ARG A 218 -17.77 -4.14 7.96
C ARG A 218 -19.12 -4.01 7.27
N ALA A 219 -19.74 -2.83 7.28
CA ALA A 219 -20.99 -2.59 6.59
C ALA A 219 -20.84 -2.76 5.06
N ASP A 220 -19.79 -2.19 4.48
CA ASP A 220 -19.49 -2.31 3.06
C ASP A 220 -19.14 -3.74 2.65
N LEU A 221 -18.39 -4.48 3.49
CA LEU A 221 -18.13 -5.91 3.27
C LEU A 221 -19.42 -6.73 3.29
N ALA A 222 -20.30 -6.48 4.26
CA ALA A 222 -21.59 -7.17 4.33
C ALA A 222 -22.45 -6.88 3.10
N GLU A 223 -22.45 -5.64 2.61
CA GLU A 223 -23.15 -5.27 1.37
C GLU A 223 -22.54 -5.95 0.14
N ALA A 224 -21.21 -6.02 0.06
CA ALA A 224 -20.50 -6.69 -1.02
C ALA A 224 -20.79 -8.20 -1.04
N MET A 225 -20.81 -8.85 0.13
CA MET A 225 -21.07 -10.29 0.26
C MET A 225 -22.50 -10.71 -0.09
N LYS A 226 -23.47 -9.78 -0.06
CA LYS A 226 -24.83 -10.06 -0.57
C LYS A 226 -24.83 -10.27 -2.09
N ARG A 227 -23.78 -9.84 -2.79
CA ARG A 227 -23.65 -10.04 -4.22
C ARG A 227 -23.07 -11.42 -4.48
N GLY A 228 -23.77 -12.20 -5.29
CA GLY A 228 -23.22 -13.44 -5.82
C GLY A 228 -22.01 -13.17 -6.73
N PRO A 229 -21.18 -14.19 -6.98
CA PRO A 229 -20.10 -14.10 -7.94
C PRO A 229 -20.66 -13.81 -9.34
N TRP A 230 -19.94 -13.01 -10.11
CA TRP A 230 -20.19 -12.83 -11.55
C TRP A 230 -19.87 -14.11 -12.31
N TRP A 231 -18.82 -14.81 -11.86
CA TRP A 231 -18.39 -16.09 -12.38
C TRP A 231 -17.71 -16.89 -11.26
N GLU A 232 -17.90 -18.20 -11.24
CA GLU A 232 -17.21 -19.09 -10.32
C GLU A 232 -17.00 -20.49 -10.91
N ASP A 233 -15.93 -21.13 -10.44
CA ASP A 233 -15.66 -22.56 -10.60
C ASP A 233 -14.87 -23.09 -9.39
N ASP A 234 -14.39 -24.34 -9.49
CA ASP A 234 -13.58 -25.00 -8.47
C ASP A 234 -12.23 -24.30 -8.22
N GLY A 235 -11.69 -23.60 -9.23
CA GLY A 235 -10.40 -22.91 -9.17
C GLY A 235 -10.48 -21.49 -8.63
N GLY A 236 -11.65 -20.83 -8.72
CA GLY A 236 -11.79 -19.47 -8.21
C GLY A 236 -13.16 -18.82 -8.39
N ALA A 237 -13.21 -17.53 -8.06
CA ALA A 237 -14.39 -16.69 -8.26
C ALA A 237 -14.02 -15.27 -8.68
N VAL A 238 -14.86 -14.69 -9.53
CA VAL A 238 -14.80 -13.29 -9.96
C VAL A 238 -16.08 -12.61 -9.51
N TYR A 239 -15.96 -11.49 -8.81
CA TYR A 239 -17.07 -10.64 -8.39
C TYR A 239 -17.09 -9.35 -9.21
N LEU A 240 -18.28 -8.85 -9.52
CA LEU A 240 -18.47 -7.55 -10.18
C LEU A 240 -19.31 -6.63 -9.28
N LEU A 241 -18.67 -5.60 -8.74
CA LEU A 241 -19.28 -4.57 -7.93
C LEU A 241 -19.76 -3.39 -8.79
N PRO A 242 -20.81 -2.68 -8.37
CA PRO A 242 -21.34 -1.53 -9.10
C PRO A 242 -20.40 -0.33 -8.96
N ASP A 243 -20.71 0.74 -9.69
CA ASP A 243 -20.06 2.03 -9.48
C ASP A 243 -20.68 2.72 -8.27
N ALA A 244 -20.11 2.49 -7.09
CA ALA A 244 -20.56 3.08 -5.83
C ALA A 244 -19.39 3.36 -4.89
N PRO A 245 -19.47 4.39 -4.02
CA PRO A 245 -18.39 4.72 -3.08
C PRO A 245 -17.94 3.53 -2.23
N TRP A 246 -18.90 2.75 -1.71
CA TRP A 246 -18.60 1.56 -0.92
C TRP A 246 -17.83 0.48 -1.71
N SER A 247 -18.10 0.36 -3.01
CA SER A 247 -17.41 -0.60 -3.88
C SER A 247 -15.96 -0.20 -4.12
N ARG A 248 -15.68 1.10 -4.22
CA ARG A 248 -14.32 1.65 -4.32
C ARG A 248 -13.52 1.30 -3.07
N ARG A 249 -14.08 1.58 -1.89
CA ARG A 249 -13.45 1.31 -0.59
C ARG A 249 -13.21 -0.18 -0.35
N VAL A 250 -14.19 -1.03 -0.65
CA VAL A 250 -14.18 -2.43 -0.23
C VAL A 250 -13.44 -3.38 -1.18
N ILE A 251 -13.13 -2.98 -2.41
CA ILE A 251 -12.58 -3.87 -3.45
C ILE A 251 -11.40 -4.74 -2.97
N GLY A 252 -10.45 -4.14 -2.25
CA GLY A 252 -9.29 -4.84 -1.71
C GLY A 252 -9.63 -5.71 -0.50
N ALA A 253 -10.48 -5.19 0.39
CA ALA A 253 -10.92 -5.90 1.59
C ALA A 253 -11.73 -7.15 1.25
N LEU A 254 -12.67 -7.06 0.29
CA LEU A 254 -13.46 -8.19 -0.18
C LEU A 254 -12.56 -9.26 -0.79
N ALA A 255 -11.60 -8.88 -1.63
CA ALA A 255 -10.67 -9.84 -2.22
C ALA A 255 -9.84 -10.60 -1.15
N ASN A 256 -9.41 -9.91 -0.09
CA ASN A 256 -8.71 -10.53 1.04
C ASN A 256 -9.62 -11.47 1.85
N GLU A 257 -10.86 -11.07 2.07
CA GLU A 257 -11.84 -11.85 2.83
C GLU A 257 -12.21 -13.14 2.10
N LEU A 258 -12.49 -13.04 0.79
CA LEU A 258 -12.75 -14.20 -0.07
C LEU A 258 -11.58 -15.19 -0.07
N ALA A 259 -10.35 -14.69 -0.25
CA ALA A 259 -9.15 -15.54 -0.23
C ALA A 259 -8.92 -16.20 1.13
N SER A 260 -9.27 -15.53 2.23
CA SER A 260 -9.19 -16.10 3.58
C SER A 260 -10.25 -17.18 3.80
N ALA A 261 -11.47 -16.98 3.28
CA ALA A 261 -12.58 -17.92 3.40
C ALA A 261 -12.41 -19.17 2.53
N ALA A 262 -11.74 -19.05 1.38
CA ALA A 262 -11.44 -20.18 0.48
C ALA A 262 -9.95 -20.22 0.08
N PRO A 263 -9.05 -20.69 0.96
CA PRO A 263 -7.59 -20.63 0.76
C PRO A 263 -7.05 -21.33 -0.50
N ARG A 264 -7.81 -22.27 -1.07
CA ARG A 264 -7.47 -23.02 -2.29
C ARG A 264 -7.89 -22.33 -3.58
N ARG A 265 -8.75 -21.30 -3.49
CA ARG A 265 -9.34 -20.62 -4.64
C ARG A 265 -8.63 -19.29 -4.89
N ALA A 266 -8.51 -18.95 -6.16
CA ALA A 266 -8.15 -17.60 -6.56
C ALA A 266 -9.39 -16.71 -6.50
N HIS A 267 -9.20 -15.42 -6.25
CA HIS A 267 -10.31 -14.46 -6.24
C HIS A 267 -9.98 -13.19 -6.99
N ALA A 268 -10.92 -12.73 -7.82
CA ALA A 268 -10.88 -11.40 -8.39
C ALA A 268 -12.13 -10.61 -7.99
N VAL A 269 -11.95 -9.34 -7.66
CA VAL A 269 -13.04 -8.40 -7.45
C VAL A 269 -12.85 -7.27 -8.45
N ALA A 270 -13.73 -7.22 -9.44
CA ALA A 270 -13.86 -6.10 -10.35
C ALA A 270 -14.90 -5.13 -9.81
N ARG A 271 -14.72 -3.84 -10.05
CA ARG A 271 -15.72 -2.81 -9.78
C ARG A 271 -15.81 -1.83 -10.94
N ARG A 272 -17.03 -1.40 -11.25
CA ARG A 272 -17.26 -0.36 -12.27
C ARG A 272 -16.72 0.99 -11.77
N GLY A 273 -16.06 1.72 -12.67
CA GLY A 273 -15.63 3.10 -12.46
C GLY A 273 -16.21 4.01 -13.55
N ALA A 274 -15.77 5.26 -13.55
CA ALA A 274 -16.21 6.25 -14.54
C ALA A 274 -15.71 5.91 -15.96
N GLY A 275 -16.54 6.15 -16.98
CA GLY A 275 -16.11 6.03 -18.38
C GLY A 275 -15.95 4.60 -18.91
N ASP A 276 -16.79 3.68 -18.44
CA ASP A 276 -16.82 2.26 -18.87
C ASP A 276 -15.50 1.49 -18.65
N VAL A 277 -14.80 1.84 -17.57
CA VAL A 277 -13.61 1.13 -17.09
C VAL A 277 -13.92 0.35 -15.81
N LEU A 278 -13.16 -0.71 -15.60
CA LEU A 278 -13.16 -1.55 -14.42
C LEU A 278 -11.82 -1.43 -13.70
N ALA A 279 -11.86 -1.26 -12.39
CA ALA A 279 -10.71 -1.57 -11.55
C ALA A 279 -10.84 -3.01 -11.06
N VAL A 280 -9.74 -3.75 -11.01
CA VAL A 280 -9.73 -5.17 -10.61
C VAL A 280 -8.69 -5.39 -9.52
N SER A 281 -9.05 -6.12 -8.48
CA SER A 281 -8.16 -6.60 -7.43
C SER A 281 -8.13 -8.12 -7.46
N VAL A 282 -6.94 -8.71 -7.58
CA VAL A 282 -6.73 -10.16 -7.71
C VAL A 282 -5.95 -10.68 -6.51
N ARG A 283 -6.35 -11.84 -6.01
CA ARG A 283 -5.61 -12.68 -5.06
C ARG A 283 -5.43 -14.06 -5.66
N ALA A 284 -4.18 -14.53 -5.66
CA ALA A 284 -3.89 -15.94 -5.89
C ALA A 284 -4.37 -16.77 -4.69
N PRO A 285 -4.54 -18.11 -4.85
CA PRO A 285 -4.78 -19.00 -3.73
C PRO A 285 -3.70 -18.84 -2.65
N ILE A 286 -4.11 -18.89 -1.39
CA ILE A 286 -3.19 -18.85 -0.25
C ILE A 286 -2.32 -20.12 -0.24
N GLU A 287 -2.91 -21.28 -0.55
CA GLU A 287 -2.22 -22.57 -0.58
C GLU A 287 -1.34 -22.78 -1.82
N ALA A 288 -1.53 -21.98 -2.88
CA ALA A 288 -0.76 -22.01 -4.11
C ALA A 288 -0.40 -20.58 -4.57
N PRO A 289 0.50 -19.90 -3.84
CA PRO A 289 0.80 -18.49 -4.08
C PRO A 289 1.53 -18.29 -5.42
N GLY A 290 0.91 -17.59 -6.37
CA GLY A 290 1.55 -17.21 -7.63
C GLY A 290 0.55 -17.00 -8.76
N GLY A 291 0.89 -16.20 -9.77
CA GLY A 291 0.08 -15.97 -10.97
C GLY A 291 -0.71 -14.67 -11.00
N ALA A 292 -0.90 -13.96 -9.87
CA ALA A 292 -1.69 -12.72 -9.83
C ALA A 292 -1.05 -11.60 -10.67
N HIS A 293 0.25 -11.34 -10.47
CA HIS A 293 0.99 -10.36 -11.28
C HIS A 293 0.95 -10.70 -12.77
N GLU A 294 1.18 -11.97 -13.11
CA GLU A 294 1.19 -12.43 -14.50
C GLU A 294 -0.14 -12.20 -15.19
N LEU A 295 -1.25 -12.56 -14.54
CA LEU A 295 -2.59 -12.32 -15.04
C LEU A 295 -2.83 -10.82 -15.23
N CYS A 296 -2.64 -10.01 -14.19
CA CYS A 296 -2.92 -8.58 -14.24
C CYS A 296 -2.10 -7.86 -15.32
N ARG A 297 -0.83 -8.23 -15.51
CA ARG A 297 0.04 -7.62 -16.54
C ARG A 297 -0.52 -7.77 -17.96
N ARG A 298 -1.21 -8.87 -18.27
CA ARG A 298 -1.87 -9.10 -19.60
C ARG A 298 -3.01 -8.10 -19.88
N PHE A 299 -3.48 -7.41 -18.85
CA PHE A 299 -4.57 -6.43 -18.90
C PHE A 299 -4.11 -5.03 -18.47
N GLY A 300 -2.79 -4.77 -18.49
CA GLY A 300 -2.22 -3.45 -18.15
C GLY A 300 -2.10 -3.18 -16.64
N GLY A 301 -2.31 -4.19 -15.80
CA GLY A 301 -2.14 -4.12 -14.36
C GLY A 301 -0.72 -4.39 -13.88
N ALA A 302 -0.54 -4.30 -12.56
CA ALA A 302 0.73 -4.53 -11.88
C ALA A 302 0.48 -5.12 -10.48
N GLY A 303 1.56 -5.50 -9.78
CA GLY A 303 1.50 -6.02 -8.42
C GLY A 303 2.52 -7.11 -8.15
N ARG A 304 2.23 -7.96 -7.16
CA ARG A 304 3.09 -9.05 -6.68
C ARG A 304 2.55 -10.41 -7.14
N GLU A 305 3.35 -11.45 -6.96
CA GLU A 305 2.96 -12.83 -7.34
C GLU A 305 1.61 -13.27 -6.74
N ARG A 306 1.34 -12.88 -5.49
CA ARG A 306 0.15 -13.30 -4.73
C ARG A 306 -1.04 -12.34 -4.82
N ALA A 307 -0.77 -11.08 -5.12
CA ALA A 307 -1.77 -10.03 -5.11
C ALA A 307 -1.40 -8.96 -6.14
N ALA A 308 -2.32 -8.68 -7.04
CA ALA A 308 -2.11 -7.69 -8.10
C ALA A 308 -3.41 -6.98 -8.41
N GLY A 309 -3.33 -5.91 -9.20
CA GLY A 309 -4.50 -5.14 -9.58
C GLY A 309 -4.36 -4.51 -10.95
N ILE A 310 -5.51 -4.10 -11.48
CA ILE A 310 -5.65 -3.34 -12.71
C ILE A 310 -6.41 -2.06 -12.35
N ASP A 311 -5.84 -0.90 -12.67
CA ASP A 311 -6.45 0.39 -12.33
C ASP A 311 -7.59 0.76 -13.30
N ALA A 312 -7.39 0.50 -14.59
CA ALA A 312 -8.34 0.82 -15.65
C ALA A 312 -8.32 -0.26 -16.75
N MET A 313 -9.26 -1.19 -16.68
CA MET A 313 -9.54 -2.17 -17.73
C MET A 313 -10.82 -1.79 -18.48
N PRO A 314 -10.84 -1.69 -19.81
CA PRO A 314 -12.09 -1.52 -20.56
C PRO A 314 -13.14 -2.58 -20.18
N ALA A 315 -14.39 -2.18 -19.96
CA ALA A 315 -15.43 -3.09 -19.46
C ALA A 315 -15.75 -4.25 -20.42
N ASP A 316 -15.60 -4.03 -21.72
CA ASP A 316 -15.74 -5.04 -22.77
C ASP A 316 -14.69 -6.17 -22.68
N ARG A 317 -13.58 -5.94 -21.96
CA ARG A 317 -12.55 -6.96 -21.71
C ARG A 317 -12.84 -7.87 -20.52
N LEU A 318 -13.95 -7.68 -19.80
CA LEU A 318 -14.28 -8.49 -18.61
C LEU A 318 -14.34 -9.99 -18.93
N ASP A 319 -15.01 -10.38 -20.02
CA ASP A 319 -15.12 -11.79 -20.39
C ASP A 319 -13.76 -12.41 -20.75
N ALA A 320 -12.92 -11.66 -21.48
CA ALA A 320 -11.55 -12.07 -21.77
C ALA A 320 -10.72 -12.22 -20.50
N PHE A 321 -10.91 -11.33 -19.52
CA PHE A 321 -10.28 -11.42 -18.20
C PHE A 321 -10.73 -12.68 -17.45
N VAL A 322 -12.04 -12.95 -17.38
CA VAL A 322 -12.58 -14.15 -16.73
C VAL A 322 -12.04 -15.44 -17.37
N GLN A 323 -12.00 -15.50 -18.70
CA GLN A 323 -11.42 -16.66 -19.42
C GLN A 323 -9.93 -16.83 -19.16
N ALA A 324 -9.18 -15.74 -19.01
CA ALA A 324 -7.76 -15.81 -18.66
C ALA A 324 -7.59 -16.28 -17.20
N PHE A 325 -8.40 -15.73 -16.29
CA PHE A 325 -8.43 -16.08 -14.87
C PHE A 325 -8.73 -17.57 -14.65
N ALA A 326 -9.75 -18.10 -15.32
CA ALA A 326 -10.16 -19.52 -15.24
C ALA A 326 -9.07 -20.49 -15.74
N ARG A 327 -8.25 -20.05 -16.70
CA ARG A 327 -7.17 -20.85 -17.27
C ARG A 327 -5.82 -20.66 -16.58
N MET A 328 -5.74 -19.80 -15.56
CA MET A 328 -4.49 -19.59 -14.84
C MET A 328 -4.08 -20.86 -14.08
N ARG A 329 -2.81 -21.25 -14.25
CA ARG A 329 -2.17 -22.28 -13.42
C ARG A 329 -1.58 -21.59 -12.19
N TRP A 330 -2.42 -21.41 -11.17
CA TRP A 330 -2.03 -20.71 -9.94
C TRP A 330 -0.90 -21.44 -9.19
N GLY A 331 0.03 -20.69 -8.63
CA GLY A 331 1.17 -21.25 -7.87
C GLY A 331 2.27 -21.92 -8.70
N GLU A 332 2.07 -22.11 -10.00
CA GLU A 332 3.13 -22.56 -10.89
C GLU A 332 3.95 -21.36 -11.35
N GLN A 333 5.17 -21.23 -10.82
CA GLN A 333 6.12 -20.26 -11.38
C GLN A 333 6.46 -20.68 -12.82
N ALA A 334 6.34 -19.75 -13.77
CA ALA A 334 6.96 -19.91 -15.07
C ALA A 334 8.44 -20.20 -14.84
N ARG A 335 8.88 -21.45 -15.12
CA ARG A 335 10.30 -21.79 -15.07
C ARG A 335 11.03 -20.85 -16.03
N PRO A 336 12.10 -20.16 -15.61
CA PRO A 336 12.94 -19.45 -16.56
C PRO A 336 13.62 -20.52 -17.42
N GLY A 337 13.12 -20.79 -18.64
CA GLY A 337 13.81 -21.70 -19.56
C GLY A 337 13.02 -22.47 -20.61
N GLU A 338 11.68 -22.51 -20.60
CA GLU A 338 10.95 -23.15 -21.70
C GLU A 338 10.82 -22.19 -22.89
N ARG A 339 11.93 -22.04 -23.63
CA ARG A 339 11.85 -21.68 -25.04
C ARG A 339 11.06 -22.76 -25.75
N ALA A 340 10.15 -22.31 -26.61
CA ALA A 340 9.38 -23.13 -27.53
C ALA A 340 10.28 -24.21 -28.18
N ALA A 341 9.95 -25.47 -27.95
CA ALA A 341 10.28 -26.53 -28.89
C ALA A 341 9.34 -26.38 -30.09
N THR A 342 9.67 -25.44 -30.97
CA THR A 342 9.14 -25.43 -32.33
C THR A 342 10.26 -25.84 -33.27
N GLU A 343 9.96 -26.93 -33.99
CA GLU A 343 10.54 -27.36 -35.27
C GLU A 343 11.93 -27.98 -35.23
N GLY A 344 11.95 -29.28 -35.56
CA GLY A 344 13.14 -30.09 -35.77
C GLY A 344 12.75 -31.45 -36.33
N ASP A 345 12.54 -31.47 -37.65
CA ASP A 345 12.67 -32.59 -38.59
C ASP A 345 12.06 -33.96 -38.25
N ALA A 346 11.01 -34.30 -39.01
CA ALA A 346 10.74 -35.68 -39.40
C ALA A 346 10.32 -35.74 -40.88
N LYS A 347 11.34 -36.02 -41.70
CA LYS A 347 11.34 -36.76 -42.98
C LYS A 347 10.64 -36.20 -44.21
#